data_AF-A0A2Z5QY05-F1
#
_entry.id   AF-A0A2Z5QY05-F1
#
_cell.length_a   1.000
_cell.length_b   1.000
_cell.length_c   1.000
_cell.angle_alpha   90.00
_cell.angle_beta   90.00
_cell.angle_gamma   90.00
#
_symmetry.space_group_name_H-M   'P 1'
#
loop_
_entity.id
_entity.type
_entity.pdbx_description
1 polymer ?
#
loop_
_entity_poly.entity_id
_entity_poly.type
_entity_poly.pdbx_seq_one_letter_code
_entity_poly.pdbx_strand_id
1 'polypeptide(L)'
;MVLAYALAEGLLLGGLSGLLNARYPGIALQAVIATVVVFGTLLALFANGKIRATPKLTKIFLGASLGYLAFFVVSWGVSLFTHTSLMNTSVAGLPLGLIVGVFGVALASYSLVLDFTNTTEAVEAGLPERESWRLAFGLTASLVWLYIEILRILMYLASIFSDN
;
A
#
# COMPACT_ATOMS: atom_id res chain seq x y z
N MET A 1 22.36 -3.97 1.93
CA MET A 1 21.11 -4.75 2.13
C MET A 1 19.89 -4.02 1.60
N VAL A 2 19.64 -2.75 1.98
CA VAL A 2 18.54 -1.93 1.41
C VAL A 2 18.59 -1.84 -0.12
N LEU A 3 19.77 -1.68 -0.71
CA LEU A 3 19.91 -1.65 -2.18
C LEU A 3 19.47 -2.96 -2.86
N ALA A 4 19.80 -4.11 -2.26
CA ALA A 4 19.42 -5.42 -2.80
C ALA A 4 17.92 -5.68 -2.65
N TYR A 5 17.34 -5.25 -1.53
CA TYR A 5 15.89 -5.28 -1.31
C TYR A 5 15.15 -4.38 -2.29
N ALA A 6 15.58 -3.12 -2.45
CA ALA A 6 14.99 -2.17 -3.39
C ALA A 6 15.13 -2.63 -4.86
N LEU A 7 16.24 -3.28 -5.22
CA LEU A 7 16.41 -3.89 -6.55
C LEU A 7 15.49 -5.09 -6.75
N ALA A 8 15.36 -5.98 -5.77
CA ALA A 8 14.48 -7.15 -5.85
C ALA A 8 13.01 -6.74 -5.90
N GLU A 9 12.59 -5.81 -5.03
CA GLU A 9 11.25 -5.22 -5.06
C GLU A 9 11.01 -4.45 -6.35
N GLY A 10 11.96 -3.64 -6.81
CA GLY A 10 11.84 -2.90 -8.06
C GLY A 10 11.68 -3.82 -9.27
N LEU A 11 12.37 -4.96 -9.30
CA LEU A 11 12.22 -5.97 -10.35
C LEU A 11 10.88 -6.72 -10.27
N LEU A 12 10.43 -7.08 -9.07
CA LEU A 12 9.13 -7.74 -8.86
C LEU A 12 7.97 -6.81 -9.21
N LEU A 13 8.02 -5.57 -8.74
CA LEU A 13 7.02 -4.54 -9.01
C LEU A 13 7.06 -4.10 -10.47
N GLY A 14 8.25 -3.97 -11.06
CA GLY A 14 8.43 -3.66 -12.48
C GLY A 14 7.92 -4.78 -13.39
N GLY A 15 8.16 -6.04 -13.02
CA GLY A 15 7.61 -7.21 -13.70
C GLY A 15 6.09 -7.28 -13.61
N LEU A 16 5.51 -7.12 -12.42
CA LEU A 16 4.06 -7.07 -12.21
C LEU A 16 3.41 -5.89 -12.97
N SER A 17 4.02 -4.71 -12.88
CA SER A 17 3.54 -3.51 -13.58
C SER A 17 3.66 -3.67 -15.09
N GLY A 18 4.70 -4.34 -15.60
CA GLY A 18 4.86 -4.65 -17.02
C GLY A 18 3.80 -5.60 -17.56
N LEU A 19 3.50 -6.67 -16.81
CA LEU A 19 2.41 -7.60 -17.13
C LEU A 19 1.04 -6.92 -17.11
N LEU A 20 0.80 -6.05 -16.12
CA LEU A 20 -0.44 -5.28 -16.01
C LEU A 20 -0.54 -4.21 -17.09
N ASN A 21 0.55 -3.54 -17.45
CA ASN A 21 0.58 -2.51 -18.48
C ASN A 21 0.36 -3.10 -19.89
N ALA A 22 0.72 -4.37 -20.11
CA ALA A 22 0.38 -5.09 -21.34
C ALA A 22 -1.13 -5.34 -21.48
N ARG A 23 -1.84 -5.50 -20.36
CA ARG A 23 -3.30 -5.66 -20.33
C ARG A 23 -4.04 -4.31 -20.29
N TYR A 24 -3.46 -3.33 -19.59
CA TYR A 24 -4.03 -2.01 -19.36
C TYR A 24 -2.96 -0.91 -19.54
N PRO A 25 -2.83 -0.35 -20.75
CA PRO A 25 -1.79 0.63 -21.06
C PRO A 25 -1.91 1.89 -20.19
N GLY A 26 -0.81 2.30 -19.56
CA GLY A 26 -0.70 3.56 -18.81
C GLY A 26 -1.10 3.49 -17.34
N ILE A 27 -1.61 2.36 -16.84
CA ILE A 27 -2.02 2.22 -15.43
C ILE A 27 -0.85 2.43 -14.47
N ALA A 28 0.34 1.93 -14.80
CA ALA A 28 1.52 2.08 -13.95
C ALA A 28 1.90 3.55 -13.75
N LEU A 29 1.86 4.36 -14.81
CA LEU A 29 2.17 5.80 -14.72
C LEU A 29 1.12 6.54 -13.88
N GLN A 30 -0.17 6.22 -14.07
CA GLN A 30 -1.25 6.79 -13.25
C GLN A 30 -1.08 6.45 -11.77
N ALA A 31 -0.71 5.19 -11.47
CA ALA A 31 -0.44 4.76 -10.10
C ALA A 31 0.72 5.53 -9.47
N VAL A 32 1.85 5.70 -10.19
CA VAL A 32 2.99 6.49 -9.70
C VAL A 32 2.58 7.93 -9.40
N ILE A 33 1.87 8.59 -10.32
CA ILE A 33 1.41 9.96 -10.13
C ILE A 33 0.50 10.06 -8.90
N ALA A 34 -0.45 9.14 -8.76
CA ALA A 34 -1.36 9.10 -7.61
C ALA A 34 -0.60 8.86 -6.29
N THR A 35 0.38 7.95 -6.27
CA THR A 35 1.22 7.72 -5.08
C THR A 35 1.98 8.99 -4.68
N VAL A 36 2.59 9.69 -5.65
CA VAL A 36 3.31 10.95 -5.38
C VAL A 36 2.38 12.03 -4.84
N VAL A 37 1.17 12.16 -5.41
CA VAL A 37 0.17 13.12 -4.94
C VAL A 37 -0.29 12.81 -3.51
N VAL A 38 -0.61 11.56 -3.21
CA VAL A 38 -1.04 11.15 -1.86
C VAL A 38 0.09 11.33 -0.87
N PHE A 39 1.30 10.84 -1.18
CA PHE A 39 2.47 11.01 -0.34
C PHE A 39 2.78 12.48 -0.07
N GLY A 40 2.81 13.32 -1.12
CA GLY A 40 3.06 14.75 -1.00
C GLY A 40 2.01 15.46 -0.16
N THR A 41 0.73 15.08 -0.31
CA THR A 41 -0.37 15.63 0.51
C THR A 41 -0.23 15.25 1.97
N LEU A 42 0.04 13.98 2.28
CA LEU A 42 0.25 13.52 3.64
C LEU A 42 1.48 14.17 4.27
N LEU A 43 2.58 14.28 3.52
CA LEU A 43 3.79 14.94 3.97
C LEU A 43 3.53 16.42 4.28
N ALA A 44 2.81 17.13 3.41
CA ALA A 44 2.46 18.53 3.63
C ALA A 44 1.52 18.72 4.85
N LEU A 45 0.54 17.85 5.03
CA LEU A 45 -0.34 17.88 6.20
C LEU A 45 0.42 17.57 7.49
N PHE A 46 1.34 16.61 7.44
CA PHE A 46 2.18 16.22 8.57
C PHE A 46 3.17 17.34 8.94
N ALA A 47 3.85 17.92 7.95
CA ALA A 47 4.79 19.02 8.14
C ALA A 47 4.14 20.27 8.74
N ASN A 48 2.86 20.53 8.41
CA ASN A 48 2.06 21.60 9.01
C ASN A 48 1.56 21.27 10.42
N GLY A 49 1.90 20.11 10.98
CA GLY A 49 1.47 19.65 12.30
C GLY A 49 -0.01 19.30 12.41
N LYS A 50 -0.74 19.23 11.28
CA LYS A 50 -2.19 18.96 11.27
C LYS A 50 -2.53 17.49 11.54
N ILE A 51 -1.63 16.58 11.16
CA ILE A 51 -1.81 15.14 11.34
C ILE A 51 -0.60 14.55 12.05
N ARG A 52 -0.84 13.68 13.03
CA ARG A 52 0.16 12.83 13.69
C ARG A 52 -0.48 11.49 14.02
N ALA A 53 0.31 10.43 14.06
CA ALA A 53 -0.17 9.14 14.52
C ALA A 53 -0.55 9.23 16.01
N THR A 54 -1.62 8.55 16.40
CA THR A 54 -2.05 8.50 17.81
C THR A 54 -2.00 7.06 18.31
N PRO A 55 -1.71 6.83 19.61
CA PRO A 55 -1.62 5.47 20.15
C PRO A 55 -2.91 4.65 19.94
N LYS A 56 -4.07 5.30 19.93
CA LYS A 56 -5.37 4.65 19.67
C LYS A 56 -5.49 4.19 18.22
N LEU A 57 -5.21 5.09 17.26
CA LEU A 57 -5.27 4.75 15.84
C LEU A 57 -4.22 3.72 15.45
N THR A 58 -3.03 3.76 16.05
CA THR A 58 -1.98 2.76 15.80
C THR A 58 -2.39 1.35 16.23
N LYS A 59 -3.09 1.21 17.36
CA LYS A 59 -3.64 -0.09 17.79
C LYS A 59 -4.70 -0.61 16.82
N ILE A 60 -5.58 0.28 16.35
CA ILE A 60 -6.61 -0.07 15.36
C ILE A 60 -5.94 -0.47 14.03
N PHE A 61 -4.96 0.31 13.57
CA PHE A 61 -4.18 0.02 12.38
C PHE A 61 -3.51 -1.35 12.47
N LEU A 62 -2.86 -1.68 13.59
CA LEU A 62 -2.21 -2.98 13.76
C LEU A 62 -3.21 -4.15 13.70
N GLY A 63 -4.38 -4.00 14.33
CA GLY A 63 -5.46 -4.98 14.23
C GLY A 63 -6.00 -5.10 12.80
N ALA A 64 -6.19 -3.96 12.13
CA ALA A 64 -6.68 -3.89 10.77
C ALA A 64 -5.68 -4.44 9.75
N SER A 65 -4.39 -4.20 9.91
CA SER A 65 -3.32 -4.73 9.05
C SER A 65 -3.18 -6.24 9.22
N LEU A 66 -3.33 -6.76 10.45
CA LEU A 66 -3.36 -8.19 10.69
C LEU A 66 -4.60 -8.85 10.07
N GLY A 67 -5.78 -8.22 10.22
CA GLY A 67 -7.01 -8.69 9.56
C GLY A 67 -6.90 -8.66 8.03
N TYR A 68 -6.28 -7.62 7.49
CA TYR A 68 -5.97 -7.48 6.08
C TYR A 68 -5.09 -8.63 5.60
N LEU A 69 -3.97 -8.91 6.26
CA LEU A 69 -3.09 -10.04 5.94
C LEU A 69 -3.81 -11.40 6.06
N ALA A 70 -4.59 -11.60 7.13
CA ALA A 70 -5.36 -12.83 7.32
C ALA A 70 -6.35 -13.05 6.17
N PHE A 71 -7.01 -12.00 5.69
CA PHE A 71 -7.89 -12.07 4.53
C PHE A 71 -7.13 -12.56 3.29
N PHE A 72 -5.91 -12.07 3.02
CA PHE A 72 -5.11 -12.54 1.89
C PHE A 72 -4.73 -14.01 2.02
N VAL A 73 -4.33 -14.46 3.21
CA VAL A 73 -3.97 -15.87 3.45
C VAL A 73 -5.18 -16.76 3.21
N VAL A 74 -6.36 -16.38 3.70
CA VAL A 74 -7.61 -17.13 3.46
C VAL A 74 -7.97 -17.12 1.98
N SER A 75 -7.92 -15.95 1.31
CA SER A 75 -8.21 -15.84 -0.12
C SER A 75 -7.27 -16.70 -0.96
N TRP A 76 -5.99 -16.74 -0.61
CA TRP A 76 -5.01 -17.59 -1.29
C TRP A 76 -5.27 -19.06 -1.03
N GLY A 77 -5.53 -19.45 0.22
CA GLY A 77 -5.91 -20.82 0.58
C GLY A 77 -7.14 -21.31 -0.20
N VAL A 78 -8.21 -20.50 -0.26
CA VAL A 78 -9.42 -20.85 -1.03
C VAL A 78 -9.13 -20.99 -2.52
N SER A 79 -8.26 -20.15 -3.09
CA SER A 79 -7.89 -20.25 -4.50
C SER A 79 -7.20 -21.57 -4.86
N LEU A 80 -6.42 -22.14 -3.93
CA LEU A 80 -5.74 -23.42 -4.13
C LEU A 80 -6.71 -24.62 -4.15
N PHE A 81 -7.80 -24.55 -3.38
CA PHE A 81 -8.77 -25.64 -3.30
C PHE A 81 -9.89 -25.55 -4.34
N THR A 82 -10.30 -24.33 -4.72
CA THR A 82 -11.49 -24.12 -5.57
C THR A 82 -11.16 -23.64 -6.98
N HIS A 83 -9.90 -23.34 -7.30
CA HIS A 83 -9.47 -22.66 -8.53
C HIS A 83 -10.19 -21.33 -8.80
N THR A 84 -10.89 -20.79 -7.78
CA THR A 84 -11.59 -19.51 -7.83
C THR A 84 -11.03 -18.59 -6.75
N SER A 85 -10.76 -17.34 -7.11
CA SER A 85 -10.25 -16.36 -6.16
C SER A 85 -11.39 -15.62 -5.49
N LEU A 86 -11.39 -15.54 -4.15
CA LEU A 86 -12.37 -14.74 -3.39
C LEU A 86 -12.35 -13.26 -3.80
N MET A 87 -11.22 -12.78 -4.31
CA MET A 87 -11.06 -11.42 -4.86
C MET A 87 -11.86 -11.18 -6.15
N ASN A 88 -12.25 -12.24 -6.86
CA ASN A 88 -13.06 -12.17 -8.08
C ASN A 88 -14.57 -12.28 -7.78
N THR A 89 -14.93 -12.50 -6.52
CA THR A 89 -16.33 -12.54 -6.08
C THR A 89 -16.85 -11.11 -5.92
N SER A 90 -18.01 -10.83 -6.50
CA SER A 90 -18.73 -9.58 -6.29
C SER A 90 -19.60 -9.69 -5.04
N VAL A 91 -19.54 -8.69 -4.15
CA VAL A 91 -20.49 -8.55 -3.04
C VAL A 91 -21.26 -7.26 -3.26
N ALA A 92 -22.59 -7.35 -3.28
CA ALA A 92 -23.50 -6.23 -3.56
C ALA A 92 -23.23 -5.51 -4.90
N GLY A 93 -22.78 -6.25 -5.94
CA GLY A 93 -22.50 -5.69 -7.27
C GLY A 93 -21.14 -4.98 -7.40
N LEU A 94 -20.39 -4.83 -6.29
CA LEU A 94 -19.03 -4.31 -6.29
C LEU A 94 -18.03 -5.47 -6.23
N PRO A 95 -16.94 -5.46 -7.02
CA PRO A 95 -15.89 -6.45 -6.89
C PRO A 95 -15.27 -6.31 -5.49
N LEU A 96 -15.22 -7.40 -4.72
CA LEU A 96 -14.65 -7.40 -3.37
C LEU A 96 -13.23 -6.85 -3.35
N GLY A 97 -12.46 -7.10 -4.41
CA GLY A 97 -11.12 -6.57 -4.55
C GLY A 97 -11.03 -5.05 -4.61
N LEU A 98 -12.06 -4.34 -5.09
CA LEU A 98 -12.11 -2.87 -5.06
C LEU A 98 -12.33 -2.36 -3.63
N ILE A 99 -13.24 -2.98 -2.88
CA ILE A 99 -13.53 -2.61 -1.47
C ILE A 99 -12.28 -2.82 -0.62
N VAL A 100 -11.65 -3.98 -0.76
CA VAL A 100 -10.39 -4.31 -0.05
C VAL A 100 -9.26 -3.40 -0.54
N GLY A 101 -9.25 -3.02 -1.82
CA GLY A 101 -8.37 -2.00 -2.42
C GLY A 101 -8.42 -0.67 -1.69
N VAL A 102 -9.61 -0.08 -1.60
CA VAL A 102 -9.84 1.20 -0.92
C VAL A 102 -9.44 1.12 0.55
N PHE A 103 -9.79 0.02 1.22
CA PHE A 103 -9.37 -0.22 2.60
C PHE A 103 -7.84 -0.32 2.73
N GLY A 104 -7.17 -1.01 1.79
CA GLY A 104 -5.72 -1.11 1.71
C GLY A 104 -5.05 0.24 1.53
N VAL A 105 -5.55 1.11 0.65
CA VAL A 105 -5.05 2.49 0.50
C VAL A 105 -5.19 3.29 1.78
N ALA A 106 -6.32 3.17 2.49
CA ALA A 106 -6.51 3.82 3.78
C ALA A 106 -5.47 3.36 4.81
N LEU A 107 -5.22 2.04 4.90
CA LEU A 107 -4.19 1.50 5.79
C LEU A 107 -2.78 1.94 5.39
N ALA A 108 -2.41 1.85 4.12
CA ALA A 108 -1.10 2.26 3.63
C ALA A 108 -0.85 3.77 3.85
N SER A 109 -1.88 4.60 3.64
CA SER A 109 -1.81 6.04 3.91
C SER A 109 -1.59 6.34 5.40
N TYR A 110 -2.25 5.61 6.31
CA TYR A 110 -1.99 5.74 7.74
C TYR A 110 -0.60 5.23 8.12
N SER A 111 -0.12 4.14 7.50
CA SER A 111 1.24 3.62 7.70
C SER A 111 2.29 4.68 7.42
N LEU A 112 2.14 5.47 6.33
CA LEU A 112 3.01 6.60 6.03
C LEU A 112 3.00 7.67 7.12
N VAL A 113 1.83 8.03 7.65
CA VAL A 113 1.72 9.00 8.75
C VAL A 113 2.42 8.49 10.02
N LEU A 114 2.30 7.18 10.28
CA LEU A 114 3.00 6.51 11.37
C LEU A 114 4.52 6.54 11.17
N ASP A 115 5.01 6.29 9.95
CA ASP A 115 6.44 6.40 9.64
C ASP A 115 6.97 7.82 9.79
N PHE A 116 6.23 8.84 9.36
CA PHE A 116 6.61 10.24 9.58
C PHE A 116 6.68 10.59 11.07
N THR A 117 5.72 10.09 11.85
CA THR A 117 5.66 10.29 13.30
C THR A 117 6.87 9.63 13.97
N ASN A 118 7.11 8.35 13.69
CA ASN A 118 8.24 7.59 14.24
C ASN A 118 9.59 8.21 13.85
N THR A 119 9.72 8.71 12.61
CA THR A 119 10.95 9.36 12.15
C THR A 119 11.19 10.66 12.90
N THR A 120 10.14 11.46 13.12
CA THR A 120 10.25 12.72 13.87
C THR A 120 10.62 12.47 15.32
N GLU A 121 9.93 11.52 15.98
CA GLU A 121 10.20 11.13 17.36
C GLU A 121 11.61 10.56 17.53
N ALA A 122 12.09 9.77 16.57
CA ALA A 122 13.46 9.23 16.55
C ALA A 122 14.54 10.33 16.48
N VAL A 123 14.31 11.33 15.63
CA VAL A 123 15.21 12.47 15.48
C VAL A 123 15.19 13.35 16.74
N GLU A 124 14.01 13.63 17.30
CA GLU A 124 13.84 14.38 18.55
C GLU A 124 14.48 13.66 19.75
N ALA A 125 14.42 12.33 19.79
CA ALA A 125 15.07 11.51 20.81
C ALA A 125 16.60 11.38 20.63
N GLY A 126 17.17 11.90 19.55
CA GLY A 126 18.61 11.84 19.29
C GLY A 126 19.13 10.43 19.04
N LEU A 127 18.33 9.55 18.40
CA LEU A 127 18.74 8.18 18.12
C LEU A 127 20.02 8.12 17.26
N PRO A 128 20.87 7.09 17.44
CA PRO A 128 22.09 6.94 16.66
C PRO A 128 21.82 6.88 15.15
N GLU A 129 22.73 7.41 14.34
CA GLU A 129 22.63 7.40 12.87
C GLU A 129 22.44 5.98 12.30
N ARG A 130 22.91 4.97 13.02
CA ARG A 130 22.67 3.55 12.69
C ARG A 130 21.20 3.14 12.70
N GLU A 131 20.27 3.93 13.20
CA GLU A 131 18.83 3.65 13.14
C GLU A 131 18.16 4.29 11.91
N SER A 132 18.83 5.22 11.23
CA SER A 132 18.31 5.93 10.05
C SER A 132 17.89 4.98 8.93
N TRP A 133 18.64 3.88 8.72
CA TRP A 133 18.31 2.90 7.69
C TRP A 133 17.00 2.15 8.00
N ARG A 134 16.69 1.90 9.28
CA ARG A 134 15.44 1.23 9.69
C ARG A 134 14.24 2.12 9.44
N LEU A 135 14.38 3.41 9.77
CA LEU A 135 13.34 4.42 9.55
C LEU A 135 13.09 4.64 8.05
N ALA A 136 14.17 4.79 7.28
CA ALA A 136 14.09 4.92 5.83
C ALA A 136 13.44 3.68 5.19
N PHE A 137 13.79 2.48 5.65
CA PHE A 137 13.21 1.23 5.18
C PHE A 137 11.69 1.17 5.42
N GLY A 138 11.23 1.46 6.65
CA GLY A 138 9.81 1.46 6.98
C GLY A 138 9.02 2.42 6.09
N LEU A 139 9.52 3.64 5.95
CA LEU A 139 8.92 4.66 5.10
C LEU A 139 8.86 4.23 3.62
N THR A 140 9.91 3.63 3.09
CA THR A 140 9.91 3.09 1.72
C THR A 140 8.94 1.93 1.55
N ALA A 141 8.85 1.02 2.52
CA ALA A 141 7.94 -0.12 2.47
C ALA A 141 6.48 0.35 2.48
N SER A 142 6.13 1.34 3.31
CA SER A 142 4.80 1.95 3.30
C SER A 142 4.47 2.67 1.99
N LEU A 143 5.46 3.33 1.37
CA LEU A 143 5.29 3.98 0.07
C LEU A 143 5.05 2.96 -1.05
N VAL A 144 5.82 1.87 -1.06
CA VAL A 144 5.65 0.75 -1.99
C VAL A 144 4.29 0.07 -1.79
N TRP A 145 3.89 -0.15 -0.53
CA TRP A 145 2.58 -0.70 -0.22
C TRP A 145 1.47 0.20 -0.77
N LEU A 146 1.53 1.51 -0.53
CA LEU A 146 0.57 2.46 -1.08
C LEU A 146 0.49 2.37 -2.62
N TYR A 147 1.64 2.27 -3.30
CA TYR A 147 1.69 2.11 -4.75
C TYR A 147 0.96 0.85 -5.23
N ILE A 148 1.24 -0.31 -4.62
CA ILE A 148 0.57 -1.58 -4.97
C ILE A 148 -0.95 -1.46 -4.80
N GLU A 149 -1.39 -0.81 -3.72
CA GLU A 149 -2.83 -0.66 -3.45
C GLU A 149 -3.54 0.24 -4.45
N ILE A 150 -2.92 1.36 -4.81
CA ILE A 150 -3.44 2.25 -5.85
C ILE A 150 -3.48 1.53 -7.21
N LEU A 151 -2.40 0.83 -7.56
CA LEU A 151 -2.32 0.04 -8.79
C LEU A 151 -3.45 -0.99 -8.85
N ARG A 152 -3.74 -1.65 -7.73
CA ARG A 152 -4.83 -2.62 -7.61
C ARG A 152 -6.20 -1.99 -7.80
N ILE A 153 -6.47 -0.84 -7.19
CA ILE A 153 -7.73 -0.11 -7.41
C ILE A 153 -7.90 0.25 -8.88
N LEU A 154 -6.85 0.82 -9.50
CA LEU A 154 -6.90 1.20 -10.91
C LEU A 154 -7.13 -0.01 -11.82
N MET A 155 -6.54 -1.16 -11.51
CA MET A 155 -6.79 -2.42 -12.22
C MET A 155 -8.27 -2.84 -12.14
N TYR A 156 -8.89 -2.80 -10.97
CA TYR A 156 -10.31 -3.14 -10.82
C TYR A 156 -11.24 -2.15 -11.50
N LEU A 157 -10.90 -0.86 -11.45
CA LEU A 157 -11.67 0.16 -12.18
C LEU A 157 -11.57 -0.10 -13.68
N ALA A 158 -10.35 -0.31 -14.20
CA ALA A 158 -10.13 -0.57 -15.61
C ALA A 158 -10.82 -1.86 -16.10
N SER A 159 -10.88 -2.91 -15.28
CA SER A 159 -11.61 -4.14 -15.65
C SER A 159 -13.11 -3.88 -15.79
N ILE A 160 -13.72 -3.12 -14.88
CA ILE A 160 -15.16 -2.77 -14.94
C ILE A 160 -15.49 -1.96 -16.20
N PHE A 161 -14.62 -1.04 -16.60
CA PHE A 161 -14.82 -0.24 -17.81
C PHE A 161 -14.48 -0.97 -19.10
N SER A 162 -13.64 -2.00 -19.05
CA SER A 162 -13.30 -2.83 -20.22
C SER A 162 -14.38 -3.86 -20.57
N ASP A 163 -15.26 -4.19 -19.62
CA ASP A 163 -16.35 -5.16 -19.80
C ASP A 163 -17.67 -4.51 -20.26
N ASN A 164 -17.70 -3.17 -20.47
CA ASN A 164 -18.82 -2.40 -21.06
C ASN A 164 -18.46 -1.91 -22.47
#